data_AF-A0A2S0RIG5-F1
#
_entry.id   AF-A0A2S0RIG5-F1
#
_cell.length_a   1.000
_cell.length_b   1.000
_cell.length_c   1.000
_cell.angle_alpha   90.00
_cell.angle_beta   90.00
_cell.angle_gamma   90.00
#
_symmetry.space_group_name_H-M   'P 1'
#
loop_
_entity.id
_entity.type
_entity.pdbx_description
1 polymer ?
#
loop_
_entity_poly.entity_id
_entity_poly.type
_entity_poly.pdbx_seq_one_letter_code
_entity_poly.pdbx_strand_id
1 'polypeptide(L)'
;MDLENETYFEIFDSGSFIKLEPIEYTYLSAEMDWDKNWIKTKVEIRLENFTGNYIAEFTTLDFEDFERQISALYDNLNGTASFSDMENYLELRIVGDGIGHFEVTV
;
A
#
# COMPACT_ATOMS: atom_id res chain seq x y z
N MET A 1 -5.60 24.23 14.41
CA MET A 1 -6.02 22.82 14.30
C MET A 1 -4.92 22.19 13.51
N ASP A 2 -3.93 21.67 14.23
CA ASP A 2 -2.79 21.01 13.63
C ASP A 2 -3.33 19.73 12.98
N LEU A 3 -3.40 19.72 11.65
CA LEU A 3 -3.47 18.47 10.91
C LEU A 3 -2.09 17.86 11.11
N GLU A 4 -1.97 16.97 12.10
CA GLU A 4 -0.93 15.94 12.03
C GLU A 4 -1.05 15.34 10.63
N ASN A 5 -0.01 15.48 9.81
CA ASN A 5 0.03 14.86 8.49
C ASN A 5 0.09 13.34 8.71
N GLU A 6 -1.07 12.71 8.89
CA GLU A 6 -1.19 11.27 8.88
C GLU A 6 -0.69 10.78 7.52
N THR A 7 0.46 10.12 7.52
CA THR A 7 1.04 9.52 6.32
C THR A 7 0.33 8.21 6.10
N TYR A 8 -0.42 8.08 5.02
CA TYR A 8 -1.07 6.83 4.64
C TYR A 8 -1.21 6.71 3.13
N PHE A 9 -1.37 5.47 2.67
CA PHE A 9 -1.84 5.13 1.35
C PHE A 9 -3.26 4.58 1.47
N GLU A 10 -4.18 5.01 0.60
CA GLU A 10 -5.56 4.52 0.60
C GLU A 10 -6.08 4.34 -0.83
N ILE A 11 -6.70 3.17 -1.06
CA ILE A 11 -7.58 2.92 -2.21
C ILE A 11 -8.99 2.87 -1.66
N PHE A 12 -9.93 3.61 -2.25
CA PHE A 12 -11.33 3.60 -1.82
C PHE A 12 -12.29 3.57 -3.01
N ASP A 13 -13.43 2.89 -2.82
CA ASP A 13 -14.58 2.95 -3.73
C ASP A 13 -15.87 2.70 -2.95
N SER A 14 -16.85 3.59 -3.09
CA SER A 14 -18.23 3.39 -2.65
C SER A 14 -18.40 2.86 -1.21
N GLY A 15 -17.51 3.29 -0.29
CA GLY A 15 -17.51 2.89 1.13
C GLY A 15 -16.61 1.70 1.48
N SER A 16 -16.06 1.02 0.48
CA SER A 16 -14.96 0.08 0.61
C SER A 16 -13.62 0.81 0.54
N PHE A 17 -12.64 0.35 1.30
CA PHE A 17 -11.27 0.88 1.24
C PHE A 17 -10.23 -0.13 1.72
N ILE A 18 -8.99 0.11 1.30
CA ILE A 18 -7.78 -0.50 1.85
C ILE A 18 -6.88 0.67 2.23
N LYS A 19 -6.54 0.78 3.52
CA LYS A 19 -5.68 1.83 4.06
C LYS A 19 -4.43 1.20 4.67
N LEU A 20 -3.27 1.70 4.27
CA LEU A 20 -1.96 1.37 4.81
C LEU A 20 -1.40 2.61 5.50
N GLU A 21 -1.22 2.52 6.82
CA GLU A 21 -0.75 3.62 7.65
C GLU A 21 0.57 3.23 8.34
N PRO A 22 1.72 3.70 7.82
CA PRO A 22 3.01 3.56 8.47
C PRO A 22 2.98 4.10 9.91
N ILE A 23 3.46 3.30 10.86
CA ILE A 23 3.53 3.67 12.28
C ILE A 23 4.96 4.06 12.64
N GLU A 24 5.91 3.14 12.43
CA GLU A 24 7.29 3.27 12.87
C GLU A 24 8.23 2.36 12.08
N TYR A 25 9.51 2.71 12.02
CA TYR A 25 10.56 1.80 11.55
C TYR A 25 10.84 0.72 12.59
N THR A 26 10.90 -0.55 12.20
CA THR A 26 11.05 -1.67 13.13
C THR A 26 12.49 -1.83 13.64
N TYR A 27 13.49 -1.79 12.76
CA TYR A 27 14.88 -2.15 13.10
C TYR A 27 15.88 -0.99 12.89
N LEU A 28 15.58 0.21 13.42
CA LEU A 28 16.43 1.40 13.27
C LEU A 28 17.88 1.21 13.71
N SER A 29 18.12 0.37 14.73
CA SER A 29 19.46 0.08 15.25
C SER A 29 20.15 -1.09 14.56
N ALA A 30 19.59 -1.66 13.49
CA ALA A 30 20.22 -2.74 12.75
C ALA A 30 21.55 -2.28 12.13
N GLU A 31 22.50 -3.20 12.01
CA GLU A 31 23.81 -2.89 11.40
C GLU A 31 23.71 -2.73 9.89
N MET A 32 22.83 -3.51 9.25
CA MET A 32 22.62 -3.47 7.80
C MET A 32 21.55 -2.44 7.44
N ASP A 33 21.83 -1.62 6.44
CA ASP A 33 20.85 -0.62 5.95
C ASP A 33 19.60 -1.27 5.36
N TRP A 34 19.72 -2.50 4.83
CA TRP A 34 18.56 -3.30 4.40
C TRP A 34 17.54 -3.46 5.51
N ASP A 35 17.98 -3.86 6.70
CA ASP A 35 17.10 -4.13 7.84
C ASP A 35 16.46 -2.84 8.40
N LYS A 36 17.07 -1.68 8.17
CA LYS A 36 16.50 -0.40 8.61
C LYS A 36 15.27 0.03 7.81
N ASN A 37 14.99 -0.62 6.68
CA ASN A 37 13.87 -0.28 5.80
C ASN A 37 12.54 -0.90 6.21
N TRP A 38 12.51 -1.78 7.22
CA TRP A 38 11.27 -2.36 7.72
C TRP A 38 10.45 -1.33 8.47
N ILE A 39 9.17 -1.25 8.12
CA ILE A 39 8.19 -0.34 8.67
C ILE A 39 6.99 -1.15 9.15
N LYS A 40 6.68 -1.01 10.44
CA LYS A 40 5.43 -1.47 11.01
C LYS A 40 4.30 -0.60 10.47
N THR A 41 3.31 -1.25 9.87
CA THR A 41 2.20 -0.59 9.17
C THR A 41 0.87 -1.15 9.67
N LYS A 42 -0.06 -0.25 9.97
CA LYS A 42 -1.45 -0.63 10.22
C LYS A 42 -2.16 -0.82 8.89
N VAL A 43 -2.74 -2.00 8.72
CA VAL A 43 -3.56 -2.34 7.56
C VAL A 43 -5.02 -2.35 7.99
N GLU A 44 -5.84 -1.54 7.33
CA GLU A 44 -7.29 -1.52 7.52
C GLU A 44 -7.98 -1.79 6.19
N ILE A 45 -8.83 -2.81 6.16
CA ILE A 45 -9.57 -3.25 4.99
C ILE A 45 -11.05 -3.19 5.33
N ARG A 46 -11.83 -2.57 4.46
CA ARG A 46 -13.28 -2.61 4.46
C ARG A 46 -13.73 -2.91 3.04
N LEU A 47 -14.38 -4.04 2.83
CA LEU A 47 -14.91 -4.45 1.53
C LEU A 47 -16.36 -4.88 1.74
N GLU A 48 -17.32 -4.06 1.33
CA GLU A 48 -18.76 -4.34 1.52
C GLU A 48 -19.11 -4.90 2.93
N ASN A 49 -19.22 -6.23 3.06
CA ASN A 49 -19.58 -6.95 4.27
C ASN A 49 -18.37 -7.46 5.11
N PHE A 50 -17.15 -7.24 4.64
CA PHE A 50 -15.91 -7.69 5.26
C PHE A 50 -15.15 -6.51 5.85
N THR A 51 -14.61 -6.71 7.04
CA THR A 51 -13.67 -5.79 7.68
C THR A 51 -12.48 -6.56 8.23
N GLY A 52 -11.28 -6.00 8.07
CA GLY A 52 -10.03 -6.54 8.58
C GLY A 52 -9.18 -5.42 9.13
N ASN A 53 -8.55 -5.66 10.27
CA ASN A 53 -7.57 -4.74 10.84
C ASN A 53 -6.43 -5.54 11.45
N TYR A 54 -5.21 -5.29 11.00
CA TYR A 54 -4.02 -5.97 11.49
C TYR A 54 -2.78 -5.10 11.36
N ILE A 55 -1.71 -5.52 12.03
CA ILE A 55 -0.39 -4.94 11.87
C ILE A 55 0.44 -5.89 11.02
N ALA A 56 1.10 -5.33 10.01
CA ALA A 56 2.06 -6.03 9.17
C ALA A 56 3.36 -5.22 9.08
N GLU A 57 4.43 -5.89 8.69
CA GLU A 57 5.71 -5.23 8.40
C GLU A 57 5.94 -5.26 6.90
N PHE A 58 6.17 -4.08 6.34
CA PHE A 58 6.53 -3.89 4.95
C PHE A 58 7.88 -3.19 4.89
N THR A 59 8.58 -3.30 3.78
CA THR A 59 9.80 -2.52 3.55
C THR A 59 9.46 -1.20 2.84
N THR A 60 10.29 -0.17 3.03
CA THR A 60 10.21 1.06 2.21
C THR A 60 10.27 0.75 0.71
N LEU A 61 11.01 -0.30 0.33
CA LEU A 61 11.18 -0.73 -1.05
C LEU A 61 9.88 -1.29 -1.66
N ASP A 62 9.04 -1.95 -0.87
CA ASP A 62 7.71 -2.40 -1.32
C ASP A 62 6.86 -1.20 -1.74
N PHE A 63 6.90 -0.11 -0.95
CA PHE A 63 6.21 1.13 -1.28
C PHE A 63 6.83 1.88 -2.47
N GLU A 64 8.17 1.97 -2.56
CA GLU A 64 8.85 2.62 -3.69
C GLU A 64 8.58 1.89 -5.02
N ASP A 65 8.59 0.55 -5.01
CA ASP A 65 8.24 -0.23 -6.20
C ASP A 65 6.79 0.01 -6.62
N PHE A 66 5.87 -0.01 -5.65
CA PHE A 66 4.46 0.22 -5.91
C PHE A 66 4.16 1.64 -6.38
N GLU A 67 4.80 2.67 -5.80
CA GLU A 67 4.69 4.07 -6.25
C GLU A 67 5.10 4.20 -7.72
N ARG A 68 6.22 3.56 -8.11
CA ARG A 68 6.67 3.55 -9.50
C ARG A 68 5.65 2.89 -10.42
N GLN A 69 5.09 1.75 -10.01
CA GLN A 69 4.09 1.03 -10.80
C GLN A 69 2.78 1.81 -10.93
N ILE A 70 2.26 2.39 -9.85
CA ILE A 70 1.05 3.23 -9.87
C ILE A 70 1.27 4.47 -10.73
N SER A 71 2.42 5.13 -10.62
CA SER A 71 2.72 6.33 -11.42
C SER A 71 2.70 6.00 -12.91
N ALA A 72 3.34 4.90 -13.31
CA ALA A 72 3.31 4.43 -14.69
C ALA A 72 1.89 4.05 -15.15
N LEU A 73 1.10 3.41 -14.28
CA LEU A 73 -0.29 3.05 -14.58
C LEU A 73 -1.18 4.30 -14.74
N TYR A 74 -1.00 5.31 -13.90
CA TYR A 74 -1.75 6.56 -13.94
C TYR A 74 -1.42 7.38 -15.21
N ASP A 75 -0.13 7.47 -15.57
CA ASP A 75 0.30 8.22 -16.75
C ASP A 75 -0.23 7.62 -18.07
N ASN A 76 -0.36 6.29 -18.13
CA ASN A 76 -0.79 5.58 -19.33
C ASN A 76 -2.28 5.19 -19.31
N LEU A 77 -2.92 5.21 -18.13
CA LEU A 77 -4.26 4.67 -17.83
C LEU A 77 -4.46 3.19 -18.17
N ASN A 78 -3.45 2.53 -18.73
CA ASN A 78 -3.48 1.16 -19.22
C ASN A 78 -2.24 0.42 -18.71
N GLY A 79 -2.43 -0.76 -18.14
CA GLY A 79 -1.36 -1.57 -17.59
C GLY A 79 -1.75 -2.24 -16.28
N THR A 80 -0.76 -2.63 -15.50
CA THR A 80 -0.95 -3.26 -14.19
C THR A 80 0.06 -2.69 -13.20
N ALA A 81 -0.41 -2.38 -11.99
CA ALA A 81 0.41 -2.11 -10.82
C ALA A 81 0.10 -3.16 -9.75
N SER A 82 1.12 -3.65 -9.05
CA SER A 82 0.97 -4.65 -8.01
C SER A 82 1.72 -4.26 -6.75
N PHE A 83 1.07 -4.41 -5.59
CA PHE A 83 1.72 -4.37 -4.29
C PHE A 83 1.85 -5.82 -3.83
N SER A 84 3.08 -6.29 -3.61
CA SER A 84 3.35 -7.63 -3.12
C SER A 84 4.53 -7.54 -2.18
N ASP A 85 4.28 -7.67 -0.88
CA ASP A 85 5.35 -7.70 0.10
C ASP A 85 6.03 -9.07 0.17
N MET A 86 7.26 -9.08 0.68
CA MET A 86 8.07 -10.28 0.79
C MET A 86 7.46 -11.39 1.66
N GLU A 87 6.64 -11.02 2.64
CA GLU A 87 6.03 -11.93 3.62
C GLU A 87 4.59 -12.33 3.24
N ASN A 88 4.06 -11.82 2.11
CA ASN A 88 2.71 -12.04 1.61
C ASN A 88 1.60 -11.66 2.62
N TYR A 89 1.82 -10.60 3.38
CA TYR A 89 0.76 -10.04 4.24
C TYR A 89 -0.37 -9.41 3.42
N LEU A 90 -0.02 -8.80 2.28
CA LEU A 90 -0.96 -8.14 1.39
C LEU A 90 -0.50 -8.26 -0.08
N GLU A 91 -1.37 -8.81 -0.91
CA GLU A 91 -1.23 -8.76 -2.36
C GLU A 91 -2.33 -7.87 -2.93
N LEU A 92 -1.96 -6.84 -3.69
CA LEU A 92 -2.89 -6.00 -4.43
C LEU A 92 -2.52 -6.03 -5.90
N ARG A 93 -3.54 -6.05 -6.76
CA ARG A 93 -3.36 -5.86 -8.19
C ARG A 93 -4.34 -4.82 -8.70
N ILE A 94 -3.82 -3.80 -9.37
CA ILE A 94 -4.59 -2.73 -10.00
C ILE A 94 -4.40 -2.82 -11.51
N VAL A 95 -5.49 -2.89 -12.27
CA VAL A 95 -5.47 -2.97 -13.74
C VAL A 95 -6.22 -1.79 -14.32
N GLY A 96 -5.57 -1.04 -15.21
CA GLY A 96 -6.17 0.07 -15.95
C GLY A 96 -6.59 -0.36 -17.37
N ASP A 97 -7.71 0.14 -17.85
CA ASP A 97 -8.29 -0.21 -19.15
C ASP A 97 -7.94 0.76 -20.31
N GLY A 98 -7.21 1.84 -20.01
CA GLY A 98 -6.82 2.89 -20.95
C GLY A 98 -7.85 3.99 -21.16
N ILE A 99 -9.01 3.93 -20.52
CA ILE A 99 -10.05 4.98 -20.59
C ILE A 99 -10.37 5.58 -19.22
N GLY A 100 -9.59 5.24 -18.21
CA GLY A 100 -9.66 5.83 -16.87
C GLY A 100 -10.41 4.99 -15.85
N HIS A 101 -10.79 3.75 -16.18
CA HIS A 101 -11.27 2.80 -15.17
C HIS A 101 -10.13 1.96 -14.63
N PHE A 102 -10.19 1.68 -13.33
CA PHE A 102 -9.25 0.80 -12.65
C PHE A 102 -10.01 -0.30 -11.92
N GLU A 103 -9.57 -1.54 -12.10
CA GLU A 103 -10.04 -2.70 -11.36
C GLU A 103 -8.99 -3.07 -10.31
N VAL A 104 -9.44 -3.33 -9.07
CA VAL A 104 -8.56 -3.70 -7.96
C VAL A 104 -8.94 -5.10 -7.47
N THR A 105 -7.93 -5.97 -7.35
CA THR A 105 -8.05 -7.31 -6.75
C THR A 105 -7.15 -7.40 -5.52
N VAL A 106 -7.66 -8.06 -4.48
CA VAL A 106 -7.03 -8.30 -3.17
C VAL A 106 -7.13 -9.78 -2.83
#